data_AF-A0A352NVN5-F1
#
_entry.id   AF-A0A352NVN5-F1
#
_cell.length_a   1.000
_cell.length_b   1.000
_cell.length_c   1.000
_cell.angle_alpha   90.00
_cell.angle_beta   90.00
_cell.angle_gamma   90.00
#
_symmetry.space_group_name_H-M   'P 1'
#
loop_
_entity.id
_entity.type
_entity.pdbx_description
1 polymer ?
#
loop_
_entity_poly.entity_id
_entity_poly.type
_entity_poly.pdbx_seq_one_letter_code
_entity_poly.pdbx_strand_id
1 'polypeptide(L)'
;MAKRDNYDVLVTLTNNAALLWKEARGIAPNSVAEKLDNAMLEWQSELTKTLKIWIDKGLIMSTGELILARTNLGAVVESWLKFFYSVYYDDYCKNPITNKKGKMIEPEKASFDDLKNFSSGKLWVDAKSSEYLWVDSVQKKRNAIHLFRYRDIGTAQEFLNDINHLYDFVDNVLSHFPPLEDCVDAYPVGYVVNPYTRD
;
A
#
# COMPACT_ATOMS: atom_id res chain seq x y z
N MET A 1 -28.79 7.43 3.87
CA MET A 1 -27.34 7.15 4.08
C MET A 1 -26.76 6.76 2.73
N ALA A 2 -25.84 7.55 2.20
CA ALA A 2 -25.22 7.27 0.90
C ALA A 2 -24.49 5.93 0.96
N LYS A 3 -24.68 5.10 -0.07
CA LYS A 3 -24.05 3.78 -0.18
C LYS A 3 -22.54 3.97 -0.26
N ARG A 4 -21.81 3.34 0.68
CA ARG A 4 -20.34 3.29 0.79
C ARG A 4 -19.70 3.02 -0.57
N ASP A 5 -18.94 3.97 -1.11
CA ASP A 5 -17.94 3.65 -2.12
C ASP A 5 -16.62 3.41 -1.39
N ASN A 6 -16.24 2.14 -1.22
CA ASN A 6 -14.98 1.75 -0.57
C ASN A 6 -13.78 2.43 -1.21
N TYR A 7 -13.87 2.75 -2.51
CA TYR A 7 -12.80 3.40 -3.24
C TYR A 7 -12.60 4.86 -2.81
N ASP A 8 -13.67 5.64 -2.63
CA ASP A 8 -13.56 7.03 -2.19
C ASP A 8 -12.96 7.13 -0.78
N VAL A 9 -13.32 6.18 0.09
CA VAL A 9 -12.72 6.07 1.43
C VAL A 9 -11.24 5.69 1.32
N LEU A 10 -10.89 4.72 0.48
CA LEU A 10 -9.50 4.32 0.22
C LEU A 10 -8.64 5.50 -0.26
N VAL A 11 -9.15 6.33 -1.18
CA VAL A 11 -8.47 7.54 -1.66
C VAL A 11 -8.25 8.52 -0.51
N THR A 12 -9.26 8.73 0.33
CA THR A 12 -9.17 9.61 1.50
C THR A 12 -8.12 9.11 2.50
N LEU A 13 -8.18 7.82 2.87
CA LEU A 13 -7.22 7.20 3.79
C LEU A 13 -5.78 7.29 3.28
N THR A 14 -5.57 7.03 1.98
CA THR A 14 -4.25 7.13 1.37
C THR A 14 -3.71 8.56 1.41
N ASN A 15 -4.53 9.54 1.01
CA ASN A 15 -4.13 10.95 1.01
C ASN A 15 -3.81 11.44 2.43
N ASN A 16 -4.68 11.14 3.40
CA ASN A 16 -4.49 11.56 4.78
C ASN A 16 -3.23 10.97 5.39
N ALA A 17 -2.99 9.66 5.19
CA ALA A 17 -1.77 9.02 5.65
C ALA A 17 -0.52 9.65 5.02
N ALA A 18 -0.55 9.92 3.72
CA ALA A 18 0.56 10.59 3.03
C ALA A 18 0.85 11.98 3.61
N LEU A 19 -0.19 12.79 3.82
CA LEU A 19 -0.06 14.15 4.35
C LEU A 19 0.46 14.16 5.79
N LEU A 20 -0.13 13.34 6.67
CA LEU A 20 0.27 13.29 8.08
C LEU A 20 1.73 12.85 8.24
N TRP A 21 2.11 11.77 7.58
CA TRP A 21 3.46 11.23 7.73
C TRP A 21 4.54 12.06 7.03
N LYS A 22 4.15 12.96 6.12
CA LYS A 22 5.04 14.02 5.62
C LYS A 22 5.35 15.10 6.66
N GLU A 23 4.46 15.30 7.61
CA GLU A 23 4.64 16.25 8.72
C GLU A 23 5.13 15.56 10.01
N ALA A 24 5.66 14.33 9.91
CA ALA A 24 6.09 13.55 11.08
C ALA A 24 7.33 14.12 11.80
N ARG A 25 8.04 15.09 11.20
CA ARG A 25 9.26 15.66 11.76
C ARG A 25 8.96 16.41 13.07
N GLY A 26 9.71 16.06 14.11
CA GLY A 26 9.49 16.60 15.46
C GLY A 26 8.51 15.78 16.31
N ILE A 27 7.80 14.82 15.70
CA ILE A 27 6.93 13.86 16.40
C ILE A 27 7.56 12.46 16.36
N ALA A 28 7.89 11.98 15.16
CA ALA A 28 8.58 10.71 14.95
C ALA A 28 10.11 10.85 15.13
N PRO A 29 10.83 9.74 15.38
CA PRO A 29 12.29 9.74 15.38
C PRO A 29 12.86 10.34 14.09
N ASN A 30 13.98 11.06 14.20
CA ASN A 30 14.60 11.75 13.05
C ASN A 30 14.91 10.80 11.88
N SER A 31 15.34 9.58 12.18
CA SER A 31 15.60 8.51 11.20
C SER A 31 14.35 8.13 10.41
N VAL A 32 13.18 8.06 11.06
CA VAL A 32 11.88 7.80 10.43
C VAL A 32 11.45 9.01 9.59
N ALA A 33 11.49 10.21 10.18
CA ALA A 33 11.11 11.44 9.47
C ALA A 33 11.95 11.66 8.20
N GLU A 34 13.27 11.42 8.24
CA GLU A 34 14.14 11.50 7.07
C GLU A 34 13.76 10.51 5.97
N LYS A 35 13.31 9.29 6.32
CA LYS A 35 12.82 8.33 5.32
C LYS A 35 11.56 8.82 4.64
N LEU A 36 10.62 9.36 5.42
CA LEU A 36 9.33 9.81 4.94
C LEU A 36 9.41 11.12 4.14
N ASP A 37 10.31 12.03 4.50
CA ASP A 37 10.61 13.24 3.74
C ASP A 37 11.08 12.92 2.32
N ASN A 38 11.90 11.88 2.17
CA ASN A 38 12.41 11.43 0.87
C ASN A 38 11.42 10.54 0.10
N ALA A 39 10.45 9.92 0.79
CA ALA A 39 9.46 9.06 0.16
C ALA A 39 8.48 9.86 -0.69
N MET A 40 8.15 9.38 -1.89
CA MET A 40 7.16 10.02 -2.77
C MET A 40 5.73 9.63 -2.37
N LEU A 41 5.32 9.91 -1.13
CA LEU A 41 3.98 9.56 -0.60
C LEU A 41 2.85 10.24 -1.39
N GLU A 42 3.12 11.40 -1.98
CA GLU A 42 2.22 12.05 -2.93
C GLU A 42 1.97 11.18 -4.19
N TRP A 43 2.98 10.47 -4.71
CA TRP A 43 2.80 9.57 -5.85
C TRP A 43 2.00 8.34 -5.46
N GLN A 44 2.12 7.85 -4.23
CA GLN A 44 1.26 6.78 -3.73
C GLN A 44 -0.22 7.21 -3.76
N SER A 45 -0.52 8.44 -3.33
CA SER A 45 -1.85 9.03 -3.44
C SER A 45 -2.34 9.13 -4.88
N GLU A 46 -1.49 9.58 -5.81
CA GLU A 46 -1.84 9.67 -7.24
C GLU A 46 -2.05 8.30 -7.91
N LEU A 47 -1.23 7.30 -7.56
CA LEU A 47 -1.39 5.93 -8.06
C LEU A 47 -2.70 5.30 -7.56
N THR A 48 -3.06 5.54 -6.29
CA THR A 48 -4.35 5.12 -5.75
C THR A 48 -5.50 5.80 -6.51
N LYS A 49 -5.48 7.11 -6.71
CA LYS A 49 -6.48 7.84 -7.52
C LYS A 49 -6.56 7.34 -8.97
N THR A 50 -5.44 6.92 -9.54
CA THR A 50 -5.35 6.40 -10.91
C THR A 50 -6.12 5.08 -11.07
N LEU A 51 -6.36 4.32 -9.99
CA LEU A 51 -7.17 3.10 -10.05
C LEU A 51 -8.60 3.37 -10.53
N LYS A 52 -9.13 4.59 -10.33
CA LYS A 52 -10.46 5.00 -10.83
C LYS A 52 -10.63 4.80 -12.32
N ILE A 53 -9.58 5.04 -13.11
CA ILE A 53 -9.60 4.84 -14.57
C ILE A 53 -9.99 3.40 -14.92
N TRP A 54 -9.43 2.43 -14.18
CA TRP A 54 -9.66 1.01 -14.40
C TRP A 54 -11.00 0.55 -13.84
N ILE A 55 -11.38 1.09 -12.67
CA ILE A 55 -12.69 0.85 -12.04
C ILE A 55 -13.82 1.30 -12.98
N ASP A 56 -13.70 2.51 -13.55
CA ASP A 56 -14.72 3.08 -14.46
C ASP A 56 -14.82 2.33 -15.78
N LYS A 57 -13.70 1.77 -16.27
CA LYS A 57 -13.73 0.85 -17.41
C LYS A 57 -14.39 -0.48 -17.07
N GLY A 58 -14.32 -0.94 -15.84
CA GLY A 58 -14.98 -2.15 -15.39
C GLY A 58 -14.63 -3.38 -16.27
N LEU A 59 -15.65 -4.11 -16.72
CA LEU A 59 -15.48 -5.36 -17.47
C LEU A 59 -15.04 -5.18 -18.93
N ILE A 60 -15.05 -3.96 -19.46
CA ILE A 60 -14.71 -3.68 -20.87
C ILE A 60 -13.24 -3.31 -21.08
N MET A 61 -12.38 -3.47 -20.06
CA MET A 61 -10.94 -3.27 -20.20
C MET A 61 -10.36 -4.18 -21.29
N SER A 62 -9.63 -3.57 -22.23
CA SER A 62 -8.75 -4.29 -23.14
C SER A 62 -7.60 -4.97 -22.38
N THR A 63 -6.91 -5.92 -23.04
CA THR A 63 -5.74 -6.57 -22.46
C THR A 63 -4.65 -5.58 -22.05
N GLY A 64 -4.39 -4.56 -22.87
CA GLY A 64 -3.40 -3.52 -22.55
C GLY A 64 -3.77 -2.71 -21.31
N GLU A 65 -5.05 -2.37 -21.16
CA GLU A 65 -5.55 -1.66 -19.99
C GLU A 65 -5.51 -2.53 -18.74
N LEU A 66 -5.85 -3.82 -18.85
CA LEU A 66 -5.72 -4.76 -17.73
C LEU A 66 -4.27 -4.92 -17.27
N ILE A 67 -3.31 -4.96 -18.20
CA ILE A 67 -1.87 -4.97 -17.88
C ILE A 67 -1.48 -3.74 -17.05
N LEU A 68 -1.92 -2.55 -17.46
CA LEU A 68 -1.66 -1.31 -16.74
C LEU A 68 -2.38 -1.28 -15.38
N ALA A 69 -3.62 -1.78 -15.33
CA ALA A 69 -4.39 -1.90 -14.10
C ALA A 69 -3.71 -2.80 -13.07
N ARG A 70 -3.22 -3.98 -13.49
CA ARG A 70 -2.45 -4.91 -12.64
C ARG A 70 -1.14 -4.30 -12.16
N THR A 71 -0.46 -3.56 -13.03
CA THR A 71 0.77 -2.85 -12.68
C THR A 71 0.50 -1.77 -11.64
N ASN A 72 -0.55 -0.96 -11.83
CA ASN A 72 -0.95 0.09 -10.90
C ASN A 72 -1.29 -0.48 -9.52
N LEU A 73 -2.18 -1.47 -9.46
CA LEU A 73 -2.57 -2.12 -8.20
C LEU A 73 -1.35 -2.72 -7.48
N GLY A 74 -0.50 -3.45 -8.20
CA GLY A 74 0.69 -4.04 -7.59
C GLY A 74 1.70 -2.99 -7.09
N ALA A 75 1.80 -1.84 -7.75
CA ALA A 75 2.62 -0.71 -7.27
C ALA A 75 2.05 -0.09 -5.99
N VAL A 76 0.73 0.10 -5.92
CA VAL A 76 0.05 0.61 -4.70
C VAL A 76 0.23 -0.33 -3.52
N VAL A 77 0.05 -1.65 -3.71
CA VAL A 77 0.23 -2.63 -2.62
C VAL A 77 1.69 -2.68 -2.16
N GLU A 78 2.66 -2.70 -3.09
CA GLU A 78 4.08 -2.68 -2.73
C GLU A 78 4.47 -1.38 -2.01
N SER A 79 3.95 -0.22 -2.44
CA SER A 79 4.27 1.07 -1.80
C SER A 79 3.76 1.13 -0.36
N TRP A 80 2.57 0.60 -0.08
CA TRP A 80 2.04 0.52 1.28
C TRP A 80 2.91 -0.33 2.21
N LEU A 81 3.43 -1.47 1.73
CA LEU A 81 4.36 -2.27 2.53
C LEU A 81 5.67 -1.51 2.79
N LYS A 82 6.22 -0.82 1.78
CA LYS A 82 7.41 0.02 1.96
C LYS A 82 7.17 1.15 2.94
N PHE A 83 6.01 1.79 2.86
CA PHE A 83 5.59 2.86 3.76
C PHE A 83 5.50 2.34 5.20
N PHE A 84 4.85 1.19 5.42
CA PHE A 84 4.80 0.54 6.74
C PHE A 84 6.18 0.34 7.36
N TYR A 85 7.14 -0.21 6.62
CA TYR A 85 8.50 -0.39 7.15
C TYR A 85 9.34 0.88 7.22
N SER A 86 8.90 1.96 6.57
CA SER A 86 9.52 3.29 6.71
C SER A 86 9.02 3.98 7.98
N VAL A 87 7.74 3.83 8.31
CA VAL A 87 7.17 4.25 9.61
C VAL A 87 7.85 3.52 10.77
N TYR A 88 8.05 2.20 10.62
CA TYR A 88 8.74 1.36 11.61
C TYR A 88 10.24 1.25 11.39
N TYR A 89 10.90 2.25 10.79
CA TYR A 89 12.27 2.12 10.34
C TYR A 89 13.27 1.76 11.46
N ASP A 90 13.12 2.34 12.66
CA ASP A 90 14.01 2.03 13.78
C ASP A 90 13.86 0.58 14.26
N ASP A 91 12.63 0.06 14.30
CA ASP A 91 12.38 -1.35 14.65
C ASP A 91 12.81 -2.30 13.53
N TYR A 92 12.61 -1.90 12.28
CA TYR A 92 13.12 -2.59 11.12
C TYR A 92 14.64 -2.75 11.19
N CYS A 93 15.38 -1.69 11.57
CA CYS A 93 16.84 -1.74 11.69
C CYS A 93 17.35 -2.74 12.74
N LYS A 94 16.54 -3.06 13.76
CA LYS A 94 16.90 -4.05 14.79
C LYS A 94 16.83 -5.48 14.26
N ASN A 95 15.90 -5.76 13.35
CA ASN A 95 15.71 -7.10 12.75
C ASN A 95 15.40 -6.98 11.25
N PRO A 96 16.34 -6.51 10.42
CA PRO A 96 16.02 -6.13 9.05
C PRO A 96 15.95 -7.32 8.11
N ILE A 97 15.34 -7.10 6.93
CA ILE A 97 15.57 -7.97 5.78
C ILE A 97 17.04 -7.81 5.38
N THR A 98 17.74 -8.92 5.20
CA THR A 98 19.15 -8.94 4.80
C THR A 98 19.34 -9.64 3.47
N ASN A 99 20.33 -9.19 2.71
CA ASN A 99 20.74 -9.90 1.51
C ASN A 99 21.56 -11.15 1.86
N LYS A 100 21.96 -11.92 0.84
CA LYS A 100 22.79 -13.14 0.99
C LYS A 100 24.13 -12.91 1.70
N LYS A 101 24.59 -11.66 1.83
CA LYS A 101 25.83 -11.27 2.52
C LYS A 101 25.57 -10.76 3.95
N GLY A 102 24.34 -10.88 4.46
CA GLY A 102 23.94 -10.37 5.77
C GLY A 102 23.81 -8.84 5.86
N LYS A 103 23.93 -8.11 4.74
CA LYS A 103 23.75 -6.65 4.74
C LYS A 103 22.27 -6.31 4.70
N MET A 104 21.85 -5.41 5.58
CA MET A 104 20.50 -4.84 5.58
C MET A 104 20.12 -4.31 4.19
N ILE A 105 18.91 -4.64 3.77
CA ILE A 105 18.24 -4.05 2.62
C ILE A 105 17.35 -2.93 3.16
N GLU A 106 17.47 -1.73 2.60
CA GLU A 106 16.59 -0.62 2.97
C GLU A 106 15.13 -0.92 2.58
N PRO A 107 14.11 -0.47 3.36
CA PRO A 107 12.71 -0.71 3.01
C PRO A 107 12.36 -0.32 1.57
N GLU A 108 12.86 0.81 1.08
CA GLU A 108 12.58 1.28 -0.28
C GLU A 108 13.18 0.38 -1.38
N LYS A 109 14.22 -0.39 -1.04
CA LYS A 109 14.94 -1.31 -1.95
C LYS A 109 14.49 -2.77 -1.80
N ALA A 110 13.78 -3.11 -0.73
CA ALA A 110 13.26 -4.46 -0.54
C ALA A 110 12.29 -4.82 -1.66
N SER A 111 12.37 -6.06 -2.15
CA SER A 111 11.46 -6.51 -3.18
C SER A 111 10.06 -6.72 -2.61
N PHE A 112 9.04 -6.70 -3.47
CA PHE A 112 7.68 -7.02 -3.06
C PHE A 112 7.59 -8.40 -2.38
N ASP A 113 8.41 -9.39 -2.79
CA ASP A 113 8.36 -10.72 -2.19
C ASP A 113 8.97 -10.72 -0.79
N ASP A 114 10.10 -10.03 -0.63
CA ASP A 114 10.73 -9.88 0.68
C ASP A 114 9.81 -9.17 1.66
N LEU A 115 9.19 -8.06 1.25
CA LEU A 115 8.27 -7.27 2.08
C LEU A 115 7.04 -8.09 2.50
N LYS A 116 6.43 -8.81 1.55
CA LYS A 116 5.31 -9.72 1.83
C LYS A 116 5.74 -10.79 2.84
N ASN A 117 6.78 -11.56 2.55
CA ASN A 117 7.20 -12.65 3.43
C ASN A 117 7.61 -12.15 4.83
N PHE A 118 8.26 -10.98 4.88
CA PHE A 118 8.69 -10.36 6.14
C PHE A 118 7.52 -9.83 6.99
N SER A 119 6.34 -9.66 6.41
CA SER A 119 5.13 -9.17 7.10
C SER A 119 4.35 -10.25 7.84
N SER A 120 4.70 -11.53 7.70
CA SER A 120 4.14 -12.60 8.53
C SER A 120 4.50 -12.42 10.00
N GLY A 121 3.52 -12.62 10.88
CA GLY A 121 3.56 -12.28 12.30
C GLY A 121 3.48 -10.78 12.60
N LYS A 122 3.28 -9.92 11.57
CA LYS A 122 3.18 -8.45 11.73
C LYS A 122 1.85 -7.94 11.20
N LEU A 123 1.65 -7.99 9.89
CA LEU A 123 0.41 -7.56 9.22
C LEU A 123 -0.58 -8.71 9.00
N TRP A 124 -0.11 -9.94 9.10
CA TRP A 124 -0.92 -11.16 9.01
C TRP A 124 -0.24 -12.28 9.79
N VAL A 125 -0.98 -13.35 10.10
CA VAL A 125 -0.47 -14.43 10.95
C VAL A 125 0.63 -15.22 10.24
N ASP A 126 0.36 -15.73 9.05
CA ASP A 126 1.29 -16.58 8.30
C ASP A 126 1.00 -16.57 6.79
N ALA A 127 1.67 -17.44 6.03
CA ALA A 127 1.52 -17.54 4.57
C ALA A 127 0.18 -18.17 4.12
N LYS A 128 -0.70 -18.55 5.05
CA LYS A 128 -2.05 -19.10 4.78
C LYS A 128 -3.14 -18.08 5.10
N SER A 129 -2.82 -16.97 5.74
CA SER A 129 -3.76 -15.86 5.98
C SER A 129 -4.34 -15.34 4.66
N SER A 130 -5.63 -14.96 4.68
CA SER A 130 -6.34 -14.43 3.51
C SER A 130 -5.63 -13.22 2.90
N GLU A 131 -5.11 -12.35 3.75
CA GLU A 131 -4.41 -11.11 3.40
C GLU A 131 -3.11 -11.44 2.67
N TYR A 132 -2.32 -12.39 3.21
CA TYR A 132 -1.10 -12.86 2.55
C TYR A 132 -1.40 -13.45 1.17
N LEU A 133 -2.40 -14.33 1.08
CA LEU A 133 -2.76 -15.00 -0.17
C LEU A 133 -3.26 -13.99 -1.22
N TRP A 134 -3.99 -12.96 -0.79
CA TRP A 134 -4.40 -11.88 -1.67
C TRP A 134 -3.21 -11.05 -2.16
N VAL A 135 -2.31 -10.62 -1.27
CA VAL A 135 -1.08 -9.88 -1.63
C VAL A 135 -0.21 -10.71 -2.58
N ASP A 136 -0.05 -12.00 -2.32
CA ASP A 136 0.67 -12.95 -3.18
C ASP A 136 0.03 -13.07 -4.57
N SER A 137 -1.30 -13.13 -4.63
CA SER A 137 -2.06 -13.11 -5.90
C SER A 137 -1.83 -11.82 -6.69
N VAL A 138 -1.91 -10.65 -6.05
CA VAL A 138 -1.63 -9.35 -6.68
C VAL A 138 -0.21 -9.30 -7.23
N GLN A 139 0.76 -9.72 -6.43
CA GLN A 139 2.17 -9.78 -6.83
C GLN A 139 2.37 -10.71 -8.04
N LYS A 140 1.80 -11.92 -8.01
CA LYS A 140 1.93 -12.89 -9.10
C LYS A 140 1.35 -12.36 -10.41
N LYS A 141 0.17 -11.73 -10.36
CA LYS A 141 -0.47 -11.15 -11.55
C LYS A 141 0.34 -10.00 -12.14
N ARG A 142 0.94 -9.14 -11.31
CA ARG A 142 1.90 -8.11 -11.78
C ARG A 142 3.14 -8.74 -12.42
N ASN A 143 3.75 -9.71 -11.74
CA ASN A 143 4.98 -10.37 -12.21
C ASN A 143 4.76 -11.30 -13.42
N ALA A 144 3.51 -11.64 -13.72
CA ALA A 144 3.12 -12.42 -14.90
C ALA A 144 3.17 -11.59 -16.19
N ILE A 145 3.21 -10.25 -16.12
CA ILE A 145 3.28 -9.38 -17.30
C ILE A 145 4.62 -9.61 -18.02
N HIS A 146 4.56 -10.32 -19.15
CA HIS A 146 5.73 -10.68 -19.95
C HIS A 146 5.37 -10.77 -21.43
N LEU A 147 6.05 -9.99 -22.28
CA LEU A 147 5.71 -9.88 -23.70
C LEU A 147 6.06 -11.14 -24.53
N PHE A 148 7.06 -11.91 -24.12
CA PHE A 148 7.55 -13.06 -24.88
C PHE A 148 7.00 -14.41 -24.40
N ARG A 149 6.13 -14.41 -23.38
CA ARG A 149 5.56 -15.65 -22.82
C ARG A 149 4.24 -15.34 -22.14
N TYR A 150 3.17 -16.00 -22.57
CA TYR A 150 1.89 -15.92 -21.89
C TYR A 150 2.04 -16.44 -20.45
N ARG A 151 1.54 -15.63 -19.52
CA ARG A 151 1.25 -16.00 -18.14
C ARG A 151 -0.08 -15.34 -17.78
N ASP A 152 -0.85 -16.02 -16.96
CA ASP A 152 -2.16 -15.53 -16.56
C ASP A 152 -2.01 -14.29 -15.65
N ILE A 153 -2.62 -13.18 -16.08
CA ILE A 153 -2.70 -11.92 -15.31
C ILE A 153 -4.09 -11.73 -14.69
N GLY A 154 -4.95 -12.74 -14.80
CA GLY A 154 -6.35 -12.73 -14.43
C GLY A 154 -7.23 -11.97 -15.43
N THR A 155 -8.47 -11.75 -15.00
CA THR A 155 -9.53 -11.06 -15.74
C THR A 155 -9.82 -9.67 -15.18
N ALA A 156 -10.61 -8.87 -15.92
CA ALA A 156 -11.13 -7.59 -15.45
C ALA A 156 -12.01 -7.76 -14.20
N GLN A 157 -12.84 -8.80 -14.13
CA GLN A 157 -13.67 -9.08 -12.96
C GLN A 157 -12.82 -9.37 -11.72
N GLU A 158 -11.76 -10.18 -11.87
CA GLU A 158 -10.84 -10.43 -10.76
C GLU A 158 -10.12 -9.15 -10.32
N PHE A 159 -9.78 -8.24 -11.25
CA PHE A 159 -9.19 -6.95 -10.89
C PHE A 159 -10.16 -6.12 -10.03
N LEU A 160 -11.43 -6.02 -10.43
CA LEU A 160 -12.44 -5.31 -9.65
C LEU A 160 -12.66 -5.94 -8.26
N ASN A 161 -12.59 -7.26 -8.17
CA ASN A 161 -12.63 -7.96 -6.88
C ASN A 161 -11.39 -7.61 -6.03
N ASP A 162 -10.20 -7.56 -6.64
CA ASP A 162 -8.97 -7.19 -5.94
C ASP A 162 -9.02 -5.72 -5.43
N ILE A 163 -9.72 -4.81 -6.10
CA ILE A 163 -9.96 -3.44 -5.61
C ILE A 163 -10.77 -3.44 -4.30
N ASN A 164 -11.76 -4.32 -4.16
CA ASN A 164 -12.53 -4.39 -2.92
C ASN A 164 -11.66 -4.83 -1.74
N HIS A 165 -10.73 -5.76 -1.97
CA HIS A 165 -9.77 -6.22 -0.96
C HIS A 165 -8.67 -5.21 -0.64
N LEU A 166 -8.35 -4.31 -1.59
CA LEU A 166 -7.35 -3.26 -1.36
C LEU A 166 -7.75 -2.35 -0.19
N TYR A 167 -9.03 -2.05 -0.04
CA TYR A 167 -9.51 -1.26 1.11
C TYR A 167 -9.18 -1.96 2.44
N ASP A 168 -9.54 -3.24 2.58
CA ASP A 168 -9.30 -3.99 3.82
C ASP A 168 -7.79 -4.12 4.10
N PHE A 169 -6.97 -4.28 3.05
CA PHE A 169 -5.52 -4.28 3.19
C PHE A 169 -4.97 -2.95 3.72
N VAL A 170 -5.41 -1.82 3.14
CA VAL A 170 -4.95 -0.49 3.59
C VAL A 170 -5.43 -0.18 4.99
N ASP A 171 -6.68 -0.50 5.32
CA ASP A 171 -7.24 -0.37 6.66
C ASP A 171 -6.42 -1.18 7.68
N ASN A 172 -6.05 -2.42 7.33
CA ASN A 172 -5.17 -3.25 8.16
C ASN A 172 -3.77 -2.63 8.31
N VAL A 173 -3.15 -2.09 7.26
CA VAL A 173 -1.84 -1.43 7.39
C VAL A 173 -1.93 -0.22 8.31
N LEU A 174 -2.95 0.62 8.15
CA LEU A 174 -3.14 1.84 8.94
C LEU A 174 -3.51 1.55 10.38
N SER A 175 -4.27 0.49 10.68
CA SER A 175 -4.61 0.12 12.05
C SER A 175 -3.40 -0.27 12.90
N HIS A 176 -2.27 -0.57 12.24
CA HIS A 176 -1.01 -0.82 12.92
C HIS A 176 -0.18 0.44 13.08
N PHE A 177 -0.41 1.53 12.34
CA PHE A 177 0.43 2.72 12.44
C PHE A 177 0.34 3.37 13.85
N PRO A 178 1.43 3.98 14.34
CA PRO A 178 1.36 4.84 15.52
C PRO A 178 0.34 5.97 15.29
N PRO A 179 -0.45 6.36 16.32
CA PRO A 179 -1.52 7.34 16.17
C PRO A 179 -0.95 8.77 16.10
N LEU A 180 -0.31 9.11 14.97
CA LEU A 180 0.31 10.41 14.76
C LEU A 180 -0.71 11.57 14.86
N GLU A 181 -1.97 11.29 14.53
CA GLU A 181 -3.10 12.22 14.66
C GLU A 181 -3.30 12.75 16.08
N ASP A 182 -2.96 11.95 17.10
CA ASP A 182 -3.07 12.35 18.52
C ASP A 182 -1.96 13.32 18.95
N CYS A 183 -0.93 13.49 18.10
CA CYS A 183 0.27 14.27 18.39
C CYS A 183 0.38 15.56 17.56
N VAL A 184 -0.55 15.80 16.62
CA VAL A 184 -0.55 17.01 15.78
C VAL A 184 -1.48 18.07 16.37
N ASP A 185 -1.02 19.33 16.41
CA ASP A 185 -1.84 20.46 16.89
C ASP A 185 -2.93 20.86 15.88
N ALA A 186 -2.71 20.57 14.59
CA ALA A 186 -3.65 20.83 13.50
C ALA A 186 -3.43 19.85 12.35
N TYR A 187 -4.50 19.50 11.64
CA TYR A 187 -4.39 18.67 10.44
C TYR A 187 -3.74 19.43 9.27
N PRO A 188 -2.88 18.78 8.47
CA PRO A 188 -2.22 19.40 7.32
C PRO A 188 -3.24 19.81 6.24
N VAL A 189 -2.85 20.79 5.41
CA VAL A 189 -3.67 21.26 4.29
C VAL A 189 -4.01 20.10 3.36
N GLY A 190 -5.29 19.97 3.04
CA GLY A 190 -5.79 18.89 2.17
C GLY A 190 -6.18 17.61 2.91
N TYR A 191 -5.96 17.53 4.23
CA TYR A 191 -6.51 16.47 5.06
C TYR A 191 -8.03 16.54 5.06
N VAL A 192 -8.68 15.40 4.87
CA VAL A 192 -10.14 15.29 4.87
C VAL A 192 -10.54 14.39 6.02
N VAL A 193 -11.24 14.94 7.02
CA VAL A 193 -11.78 14.12 8.12
C VAL A 193 -12.64 13.03 7.51
N ASN A 194 -12.25 11.78 7.71
CA ASN A 194 -13.03 10.64 7.25
C ASN A 194 -14.32 10.60 8.08
N PRO A 195 -15.50 10.91 7.51
CA PRO A 195 -16.76 10.98 8.26
C PRO A 195 -17.26 9.58 8.66
N TYR A 196 -16.51 8.53 8.34
CA TYR A 196 -16.81 7.14 8.60
C TYR A 196 -15.79 6.48 9.53
N THR A 197 -14.99 7.27 10.26
CA THR A 197 -14.19 6.78 11.38
C THR A 197 -15.11 5.99 12.31
N ARG A 198 -14.76 4.71 12.54
CA ARG A 198 -15.48 3.89 13.51
C ARG A 198 -14.99 4.31 14.90
N ASP A 199 -15.90 4.88 15.68
CA ASP A 199 -15.77 4.97 17.13
C ASP A 199 -15.51 3.58 17.75
#